data_AF-A0A6C0ESA6-F1
#
_entry.id   AF-A0A6C0ESA6-F1
#
_cell.length_a   1.000
_cell.length_b   1.000
_cell.length_c   1.000
_cell.angle_alpha   90.00
_cell.angle_beta   90.00
_cell.angle_gamma   90.00
#
_symmetry.space_group_name_H-M   'P 1'
#
loop_
_entity.id
_entity.type
_entity.pdbx_description
1 polymer ?
#
loop_
_entity_poly.entity_id
_entity_poly.type
_entity_poly.pdbx_seq_one_letter_code
_entity_poly.pdbx_strand_id
1 'polypeptide(L)'
;MDLNKTCLISKEDIQNNITLPCNHSYEYTYLYEEIKQQKIRHKNYFKCPYCRHLYNNCIPYYELELIDKIKNINMGNNILNVYKCDIANCSVPANHFKTGIFCWKHYIKSNIVVELCTATCLNGKTCKNKRKGDLFCNVHKNKNVNLEINK
;
A
#
# COMPACT_ATOMS: atom_id res chain seq x y z
N MET A 1 -3.99 25.22 -16.25
CA MET A 1 -4.84 24.65 -17.32
C MET A 1 -4.34 23.25 -17.56
N ASP A 2 -4.91 22.28 -16.84
CA ASP A 2 -4.56 20.89 -17.04
C ASP A 2 -5.28 20.39 -18.30
N LEU A 3 -4.50 19.87 -19.24
CA LEU A 3 -5.02 19.18 -20.41
C LEU A 3 -5.71 17.93 -19.88
N ASN A 4 -7.05 17.93 -19.81
CA ASN A 4 -7.85 16.80 -19.33
C ASN A 4 -7.38 15.52 -20.02
N LYS A 5 -6.62 14.68 -19.31
CA LYS A 5 -6.17 13.40 -19.83
C LYS A 5 -7.39 12.49 -19.80
N THR A 6 -7.87 12.10 -20.97
CA THR A 6 -8.99 11.18 -21.12
C THR A 6 -8.55 9.73 -20.87
N CYS A 7 -9.33 8.98 -20.12
CA CYS A 7 -9.10 7.56 -19.85
C CYS A 7 -9.26 6.75 -21.14
N LEU A 8 -8.27 5.91 -21.47
CA LEU A 8 -8.32 5.11 -22.69
C LEU A 8 -9.36 3.97 -22.65
N ILE A 9 -9.88 3.62 -21.46
CA ILE A 9 -10.96 2.63 -21.27
C ILE A 9 -12.34 3.31 -21.29
N SER A 10 -12.64 4.18 -20.32
CA SER A 10 -13.99 4.77 -20.16
C SER A 10 -14.27 5.92 -21.12
N LYS A 11 -13.23 6.54 -21.72
CA LYS A 11 -13.32 7.78 -22.50
C LYS A 11 -13.77 9.01 -21.70
N GLU A 12 -13.74 8.90 -20.38
CA GLU A 12 -14.04 9.99 -19.44
C GLU A 12 -12.75 10.65 -18.94
N ASP A 13 -12.87 11.79 -18.25
CA ASP A 13 -11.73 12.47 -17.64
C ASP A 13 -11.12 11.63 -16.51
N ILE A 14 -9.79 11.58 -16.46
CA ILE A 14 -9.06 10.85 -15.43
C ILE A 14 -9.00 11.68 -14.14
N GLN A 15 -9.46 11.09 -13.03
CA GLN A 15 -9.33 11.65 -11.68
C GLN A 15 -8.18 11.01 -10.91
N ASN A 16 -8.09 9.67 -10.91
CA ASN A 16 -7.03 8.89 -10.27
C ASN A 16 -6.12 8.31 -11.35
N ASN A 17 -5.18 9.13 -11.82
CA ASN A 17 -4.33 8.76 -12.96
C ASN A 17 -3.35 7.64 -12.64
N ILE A 18 -3.30 6.65 -13.53
CA ILE A 18 -2.20 5.69 -13.61
C ILE A 18 -1.70 5.60 -15.05
N THR A 19 -0.40 5.81 -15.23
CA THR A 19 0.27 5.68 -16.52
C THR A 19 1.14 4.43 -16.52
N LEU A 20 0.79 3.45 -17.37
CA LEU A 20 1.59 2.23 -17.52
C LEU A 20 2.95 2.55 -18.19
N PRO A 21 3.99 1.71 -18.04
CA PRO A 21 5.29 1.94 -18.68
C PRO A 21 5.25 2.05 -20.22
N CYS A 22 4.21 1.51 -20.86
CA CYS A 22 3.92 1.71 -22.29
C CYS A 22 3.31 3.08 -22.63
N ASN A 23 3.35 4.06 -21.71
CA ASN A 23 2.84 5.43 -21.81
C ASN A 23 1.32 5.60 -21.99
N HIS A 24 0.54 4.53 -21.85
CA HIS A 24 -0.92 4.62 -21.85
C HIS A 24 -1.44 4.94 -20.45
N SER A 25 -2.32 5.94 -20.37
CA SER A 25 -2.88 6.44 -19.12
C SER A 25 -4.35 6.05 -18.98
N TYR A 26 -4.74 5.78 -17.73
CA TYR A 26 -6.05 5.28 -17.38
C TYR A 26 -6.52 5.91 -16.07
N GLU A 27 -7.83 5.97 -15.91
CA GLU A 27 -8.43 6.04 -14.59
C GLU A 27 -8.20 4.69 -13.88
N TYR A 28 -7.66 4.76 -12.67
CA TYR A 28 -7.15 3.59 -11.96
C TYR A 28 -8.21 2.50 -11.75
N THR A 29 -9.44 2.90 -11.39
CA THR A 29 -10.54 1.97 -11.10
C THR A 29 -10.89 1.10 -12.31
N TYR A 30 -10.99 1.69 -13.51
CA TYR A 30 -11.26 0.95 -14.75
C TYR A 30 -10.11 0.02 -15.14
N LEU A 31 -8.86 0.47 -15.00
CA LEU A 31 -7.71 -0.38 -15.29
C LEU A 31 -7.63 -1.57 -14.32
N TYR A 32 -7.91 -1.34 -13.03
CA TYR A 32 -7.93 -2.37 -12.00
C TYR A 32 -8.96 -3.47 -12.32
N GLU A 33 -10.19 -3.09 -12.69
CA GLU A 33 -11.23 -4.07 -13.06
C GLU A 33 -10.89 -4.84 -14.34
N GLU A 34 -10.36 -4.16 -15.36
CA GLU A 34 -9.90 -4.80 -16.59
C GLU A 34 -8.78 -5.83 -16.31
N ILE A 35 -7.80 -5.48 -15.46
CA ILE A 35 -6.75 -6.42 -15.06
C ILE A 35 -7.33 -7.59 -14.26
N LYS A 36 -8.29 -7.36 -13.34
CA LYS A 36 -9.00 -8.44 -12.63
C LYS A 36 -9.59 -9.44 -13.60
N GLN A 37 -10.34 -8.97 -14.59
CA GLN A 37 -10.96 -9.83 -15.60
C GLN A 37 -9.92 -10.60 -16.42
N GLN A 38 -8.83 -9.96 -16.84
CA GLN A 38 -7.75 -10.63 -17.55
C GLN A 38 -7.07 -11.71 -16.71
N LYS A 39 -6.87 -11.47 -15.41
CA LYS A 39 -6.20 -12.40 -14.47
C LYS A 39 -7.01 -13.66 -14.16
N ILE A 40 -8.33 -13.64 -14.36
CA ILE A 40 -9.18 -14.84 -14.34
C ILE A 40 -8.73 -15.81 -15.44
N ARG A 41 -8.40 -15.27 -16.63
CA ARG A 41 -7.97 -16.05 -17.80
C ARG A 41 -6.46 -16.32 -17.81
N HIS A 42 -5.67 -15.37 -17.34
CA HIS A 42 -4.21 -15.38 -17.42
C HIS A 42 -3.58 -15.05 -16.07
N LYS A 43 -3.31 -16.07 -15.25
CA LYS A 43 -2.84 -15.86 -13.86
C LYS A 43 -1.54 -15.05 -13.75
N ASN A 44 -0.62 -15.23 -14.69
CA ASN A 44 0.76 -14.75 -14.56
C ASN A 44 1.00 -13.35 -15.14
N TYR A 45 0.17 -12.88 -16.08
CA TYR A 45 0.39 -11.61 -16.76
C TYR A 45 -0.92 -10.85 -16.99
N PHE A 46 -0.82 -9.58 -17.34
CA PHE A 46 -1.92 -8.84 -17.95
C PHE A 46 -1.39 -8.11 -19.18
N LYS A 47 -2.30 -7.69 -20.06
CA LYS A 47 -1.99 -6.91 -21.25
C LYS A 47 -2.54 -5.50 -21.05
N CYS A 48 -1.77 -4.52 -21.50
CA CYS A 48 -2.26 -3.15 -21.67
C CYS A 48 -3.59 -3.18 -22.46
N PRO A 49 -4.67 -2.58 -21.94
CA PRO A 49 -5.96 -2.58 -22.62
C PRO A 49 -5.91 -1.92 -24.01
N TYR A 50 -4.98 -0.98 -24.20
CA TYR A 50 -4.82 -0.26 -25.46
C TYR A 50 -3.83 -0.94 -26.42
N CYS A 51 -2.52 -0.92 -26.10
CA CYS A 51 -1.49 -1.42 -27.02
C CYS A 51 -1.16 -2.91 -26.87
N ARG A 52 -1.85 -3.62 -25.97
CA ARG A 52 -1.66 -5.07 -25.73
C ARG A 52 -0.27 -5.48 -25.22
N HIS A 53 0.62 -4.53 -24.89
CA HIS A 53 1.91 -4.81 -24.25
C HIS A 53 1.73 -5.66 -22.98
N LEU A 54 2.58 -6.67 -22.81
CA LEU A 54 2.43 -7.67 -21.76
C LEU A 54 3.23 -7.29 -20.51
N TYR A 55 2.59 -7.39 -19.34
CA TYR A 55 3.19 -7.13 -18.04
C TYR A 55 3.07 -8.36 -17.15
N ASN A 56 4.20 -8.78 -16.58
CA ASN A 56 4.26 -9.86 -15.58
C ASN A 56 4.19 -9.34 -14.14
N ASN A 57 4.19 -8.01 -13.97
CA ASN A 57 4.12 -7.33 -12.69
C ASN A 57 2.66 -7.06 -12.29
N CYS A 58 2.46 -6.71 -11.02
CA CYS A 58 1.24 -6.09 -10.50
C CYS A 58 1.26 -4.58 -10.80
N ILE A 59 0.10 -3.96 -10.97
CA ILE A 59 0.00 -2.51 -10.84
C ILE A 59 0.28 -2.09 -9.38
N PRO A 60 0.74 -0.87 -9.10
CA PRO A 60 0.80 -0.37 -7.72
C PRO A 60 -0.59 -0.30 -7.10
N TYR A 61 -0.69 -0.52 -5.79
CA TYR A 61 -1.92 -0.24 -5.05
C TYR A 61 -2.23 1.25 -5.07
N TYR A 62 -3.51 1.57 -5.16
CA TYR A 62 -4.05 2.92 -5.01
C TYR A 62 -5.17 2.86 -3.97
N GLU A 63 -4.98 3.58 -2.87
CA GLU A 63 -5.91 3.61 -1.74
C GLU A 63 -7.15 4.44 -2.05
N LEU A 64 -8.16 3.78 -2.61
CA LEU A 64 -9.50 4.33 -2.88
C LEU A 64 -10.54 3.49 -2.13
N GLU A 65 -11.71 4.06 -1.86
CA GLU A 65 -12.78 3.43 -1.05
C GLU A 65 -13.24 2.07 -1.57
N LEU A 66 -13.29 1.90 -2.90
CA LEU A 66 -13.79 0.68 -3.56
C LEU A 66 -12.67 -0.22 -4.11
N ILE A 67 -11.43 -0.03 -3.66
CA ILE A 67 -10.28 -0.79 -4.15
C ILE A 67 -9.71 -1.69 -3.05
N ASP A 68 -9.94 -2.99 -3.22
CA ASP A 68 -9.35 -4.04 -2.41
C ASP A 68 -7.88 -4.30 -2.75
N LYS A 69 -7.11 -4.79 -1.77
CA LYS A 69 -5.75 -5.29 -1.97
C LYS A 69 -5.80 -6.75 -2.42
N ILE A 70 -5.64 -6.99 -3.72
CA ILE A 70 -5.68 -8.31 -4.32
C ILE A 70 -4.30 -8.77 -4.78
N LYS A 71 -3.90 -9.95 -4.30
CA LYS A 71 -2.63 -10.59 -4.66
C LYS A 71 -2.53 -10.80 -6.18
N ASN A 72 -1.36 -10.52 -6.75
CA ASN A 72 -1.05 -10.63 -8.18
C ASN A 72 -1.80 -9.64 -9.09
N ILE A 73 -2.52 -8.66 -8.52
CA ILE A 73 -3.21 -7.59 -9.25
C ILE A 73 -2.59 -6.25 -8.86
N ASN A 74 -2.83 -5.82 -7.62
CA ASN A 74 -2.33 -4.56 -7.06
C ASN A 74 -1.51 -4.76 -5.77
N MET A 75 -1.24 -6.03 -5.42
CA MET A 75 -0.43 -6.42 -4.28
C MET A 75 0.46 -7.61 -4.65
N GLY A 76 1.77 -7.47 -4.49
CA GLY A 76 2.72 -8.55 -4.80
C GLY A 76 4.16 -8.13 -4.67
N ASN A 77 5.08 -9.06 -4.94
CA ASN A 77 6.52 -8.83 -4.85
C ASN A 77 7.06 -8.02 -6.05
N ASN A 78 6.39 -8.14 -7.20
CA ASN A 78 6.79 -7.51 -8.45
C ASN A 78 5.77 -6.44 -8.83
N ILE A 79 5.95 -5.21 -8.35
CA ILE A 79 5.08 -4.07 -8.66
C ILE A 79 5.70 -3.26 -9.81
N LEU A 80 4.86 -2.76 -10.72
CA LEU A 80 5.31 -1.85 -11.78
C LEU A 80 5.88 -0.57 -11.18
N ASN A 81 7.01 -0.12 -11.72
CA ASN A 81 7.66 1.11 -11.29
C ASN A 81 6.96 2.36 -11.88
N VAL A 82 5.70 2.55 -11.51
CA VAL A 82 4.89 3.72 -11.92
C VAL A 82 5.07 4.87 -10.95
N TYR A 83 5.18 4.56 -9.65
CA TYR A 83 5.36 5.54 -8.60
C TYR A 83 6.72 5.37 -7.92
N LYS A 84 7.34 6.50 -7.57
CA LYS A 84 8.58 6.55 -6.78
C LYS A 84 8.23 6.80 -5.32
N CYS A 85 8.89 6.09 -4.40
CA CYS A 85 8.65 6.27 -2.97
C CYS A 85 9.14 7.65 -2.51
N ASP A 86 8.34 8.33 -1.69
CA ASP A 86 8.65 9.67 -1.16
C ASP A 86 9.80 9.69 -0.16
N ILE A 87 10.21 8.53 0.38
CA ILE A 87 11.35 8.43 1.27
C ILE A 87 12.65 8.55 0.47
N ALA A 88 13.47 9.54 0.86
CA ALA A 88 14.79 9.78 0.27
C ALA A 88 15.62 8.49 0.19
N ASN A 89 16.34 8.33 -0.93
CA ASN A 89 17.18 7.16 -1.23
C ASN A 89 16.44 5.81 -1.28
N CYS A 90 15.11 5.81 -1.46
CA CYS A 90 14.36 4.59 -1.74
C CYS A 90 14.20 4.36 -3.25
N SER A 91 14.73 3.24 -3.75
CA SER A 91 14.62 2.82 -5.16
C SER A 91 13.51 1.80 -5.42
N VAL A 92 12.73 1.45 -4.39
CA VAL A 92 11.67 0.44 -4.49
C VAL A 92 10.42 1.07 -5.10
N PRO A 93 9.72 0.40 -6.04
CA PRO A 93 8.43 0.84 -6.54
C PRO A 93 7.44 1.13 -5.41
N ALA A 94 6.68 2.20 -5.57
CA ALA A 94 5.74 2.67 -4.56
C ALA A 94 4.28 2.41 -4.93
N ASN A 95 3.41 2.62 -3.95
CA ASN A 95 1.96 2.59 -4.05
C ASN A 95 1.43 3.97 -3.66
N HIS A 96 0.22 4.29 -4.10
CA HIS A 96 -0.43 5.55 -3.80
C HIS A 96 -1.36 5.39 -2.60
N PHE A 97 -0.94 5.86 -1.42
CA PHE A 97 -1.75 5.85 -0.20
C PHE A 97 -2.37 7.22 0.04
N LYS A 98 -3.39 7.29 0.91
CA LYS A 98 -4.00 8.57 1.33
C LYS A 98 -2.99 9.49 2.02
N THR A 99 -1.97 8.91 2.65
CA THR A 99 -0.94 9.64 3.39
C THR A 99 0.30 9.99 2.55
N GLY A 100 0.36 9.56 1.29
CA GLY A 100 1.50 9.80 0.39
C GLY A 100 1.88 8.58 -0.46
N ILE A 101 2.99 8.69 -1.18
CA ILE A 101 3.46 7.66 -2.11
C ILE A 101 4.59 6.87 -1.46
N PHE A 102 4.31 5.62 -1.07
CA PHE A 102 5.27 4.80 -0.32
C PHE A 102 5.41 3.39 -0.86
N CYS A 103 6.59 2.79 -0.73
CA CYS A 103 6.70 1.33 -0.81
C CYS A 103 6.08 0.70 0.44
N TRP A 104 5.66 -0.57 0.38
CA TRP A 104 5.01 -1.25 1.50
C TRP A 104 5.81 -1.18 2.81
N LYS A 105 7.14 -1.32 2.72
CA LYS A 105 8.05 -1.23 3.87
C LYS A 105 8.01 0.15 4.54
N HIS A 106 7.94 1.22 3.75
CA HIS A 106 7.90 2.58 4.28
C HIS A 106 6.51 2.99 4.72
N TYR A 107 5.46 2.55 4.02
CA TYR A 107 4.07 2.76 4.45
C TYR A 107 3.78 2.17 5.83
N ILE A 108 4.23 0.93 6.09
CA ILE A 108 4.07 0.30 7.41
C ILE A 108 4.80 1.12 8.48
N LYS A 109 6.01 1.61 8.19
CA LYS A 109 6.77 2.43 9.16
C LYS A 109 6.12 3.79 9.41
N SER A 110 5.59 4.45 8.39
CA SER A 110 4.91 5.75 8.53
C SER A 110 3.58 5.63 9.26
N ASN A 111 2.87 4.49 9.10
CA ASN A 111 1.58 4.26 9.76
C ASN A 111 1.68 3.63 11.15
N ILE A 112 2.83 3.09 11.56
CA ILE A 112 3.01 2.68 12.94
C ILE A 112 3.20 3.97 13.76
N VAL A 113 2.15 4.39 14.46
CA VAL A 113 2.28 5.38 15.53
C VAL A 113 3.07 4.73 16.66
N VAL A 114 4.31 5.17 16.83
CA VAL A 114 5.20 4.68 17.87
C VAL A 114 5.14 5.63 19.05
N GLU A 115 4.29 5.31 20.01
CA GLU A 115 4.12 6.12 21.23
C GLU A 115 5.01 5.56 22.36
N LEU A 116 5.26 6.37 23.39
CA LEU A 116 5.92 5.88 24.59
C LEU A 116 4.96 5.04 25.44
N CYS A 117 5.49 3.99 26.05
CA CYS A 117 4.77 3.20 27.03
C CYS A 117 4.46 4.03 28.27
N THR A 118 3.20 4.01 28.69
CA THR A 118 2.71 4.78 29.85
C THR A 118 2.91 4.06 31.18
N ALA A 119 3.37 2.80 31.18
CA ALA A 119 3.56 2.03 32.40
C ALA A 119 4.78 2.49 33.22
N THR A 120 4.73 2.24 34.52
CA THR A 120 5.86 2.40 35.44
C THR A 120 6.59 1.07 35.58
N CYS A 121 7.92 1.10 35.43
CA CYS A 121 8.78 -0.05 35.64
C CYS A 121 8.86 -0.43 37.13
N LEU A 122 9.33 -1.64 37.44
CA LEU A 122 9.50 -2.13 38.83
C LEU A 122 10.41 -1.23 39.69
N ASN A 123 11.29 -0.45 39.07
CA ASN A 123 12.16 0.51 39.74
C ASN A 123 11.50 1.89 39.97
N GLY A 124 10.18 2.00 39.79
CA GLY A 124 9.42 3.23 39.99
C GLY A 124 9.56 4.27 38.87
N LYS A 125 10.35 4.02 37.83
CA LYS A 125 10.55 4.97 36.71
C LYS A 125 9.58 4.72 35.57
N THR A 126 9.21 5.78 34.86
CA THR A 126 8.39 5.69 33.63
C THR A 126 9.09 4.84 32.57
N CYS A 127 8.32 3.99 31.89
CA CYS A 127 8.83 3.13 30.85
C CYS A 127 9.31 3.94 29.64
N LYS A 128 10.53 3.66 29.18
CA LYS A 128 11.11 4.29 27.97
C LYS A 128 10.88 3.47 26.70
N ASN A 129 10.21 2.32 26.80
CA ASN A 129 9.97 1.47 25.66
C ASN A 129 8.85 2.04 24.79
N LYS A 130 9.00 1.80 23.49
CA LYS A 130 8.04 2.17 22.46
C LYS A 130 6.89 1.15 22.41
N ARG A 131 5.66 1.63 22.22
CA ARG A 131 4.45 0.80 21.97
C ARG A 131 3.94 1.06 20.55
N LYS A 132 3.24 0.08 19.97
CA LYS A 132 2.66 0.15 18.63
C LYS A 132 1.15 -0.02 18.78
N GLY A 133 0.38 1.07 18.76
CA GLY A 133 -1.10 1.06 18.79
C GLY A 133 -1.79 0.56 20.07
N ASP A 134 -1.05 -0.03 21.02
CA ASP A 134 -1.60 -0.57 22.28
C ASP A 134 -1.34 0.33 23.49
N LEU A 135 -1.99 0.07 24.63
CA LEU A 135 -1.77 0.81 25.89
C LEU A 135 -0.35 0.60 26.48
N PHE A 136 0.24 -0.58 26.30
CA PHE A 136 1.52 -0.97 26.89
C PHE A 136 2.53 -1.53 25.86
N CYS A 137 3.83 -1.44 26.15
CA CYS A 137 4.86 -2.09 25.33
C CYS A 137 4.88 -3.61 25.55
N ASN A 138 5.53 -4.35 24.66
CA ASN A 138 5.59 -5.82 24.71
C ASN A 138 6.14 -6.37 26.04
N VAL A 139 7.08 -5.66 26.67
CA VAL A 139 7.64 -6.04 27.99
C VAL A 139 6.59 -5.98 29.09
N HIS A 140 5.70 -4.98 29.06
CA HIS A 140 4.63 -4.81 30.06
C HIS A 140 3.39 -5.65 29.74
N LYS A 141 3.10 -5.93 28.47
CA LYS A 141 2.03 -6.85 28.06
C LYS A 141 2.26 -8.26 28.61
N ASN A 142 3.48 -8.79 28.48
CA ASN A 142 3.80 -10.14 28.96
C ASN A 142 3.74 -10.28 30.48
N LYS A 143 3.75 -9.17 31.25
CA LYS A 143 3.60 -9.21 32.71
C LYS A 143 2.14 -9.25 33.15
N ASN A 144 1.24 -8.53 32.49
CA ASN A 144 -0.19 -8.55 32.84
C ASN A 144 -0.84 -9.91 32.55
N VAL A 145 -0.42 -10.60 31.48
CA VAL A 145 -0.90 -11.97 31.18
C VAL A 145 -0.52 -12.96 32.29
N ASN A 146 0.62 -12.76 32.96
CA ASN A 146 1.06 -13.64 34.06
C ASN A 146 0.40 -13.32 35.42
N LEU A 147 -0.29 -12.19 35.54
CA LEU A 147 -1.02 -11.82 36.77
C LEU A 147 -2.46 -12.37 36.78
N GLU A 148 -3.05 -12.67 35.61
CA GLU A 148 -4.41 -13.23 35.52
C GLU A 148 -4.46 -14.76 35.59
N ILE A 149 -3.33 -15.45 35.44
CA ILE A 149 -3.25 -16.93 35.47
C ILE A 149 -3.03 -17.47 36.91
N ASN A 150 -2.81 -16.59 37.89
CA ASN A 150 -2.61 -16.97 39.29
C ASN A 150 -3.77 -16.52 40.20
N LYS A 151 -5.02 -16.75 39.78
CA LYS A 151 -6.20 -16.66 40.64
C LYS A 151 -6.98 -17.95 40.63
#